data_AF-A0A512P8I5-F1
#
_entry.id   AF-A0A512P8I5-F1
#
_cell.length_a   1.000
_cell.length_b   1.000
_cell.length_c   1.000
_cell.angle_alpha   90.00
_cell.angle_beta   90.00
_cell.angle_gamma   90.00
#
_symmetry.space_group_name_H-M   'P 1'
#
loop_
_entity.id
_entity.type
_entity.pdbx_description
1 polymer ?
#
loop_
_entity_poly.entity_id
_entity_poly.type
_entity_poly.pdbx_seq_one_letter_code
_entity_poly.pdbx_strand_id
1 'polypeptide(L)'
;MSPATEREPEGREASPAPAEGVDEPTVDATAQTSPQTSPPRPELGGERFVATKAPPPSPPTVSTGLSLWVGSLAVGLLAAGSIVRSQPALRDQFAQEVVAADPSTTLGTAQDAASVLVWVVVGGLALVWLVHLVLVVRTAGAHGGARWALIVLGVLGAGAVLLLQDVIADPDVMPVRDLNRIALVAQASLALLGSLFLATRSAGRWFKDVRRRR
;
A
#
# COMPACT_ATOMS: atom_id res chain seq x y z
N MET A 1 9.21 -22.13 36.04
CA MET A 1 10.32 -23.07 36.26
C MET A 1 10.81 -23.55 34.90
N SER A 2 12.02 -23.10 34.52
CA SER A 2 12.97 -23.54 33.47
C SER A 2 12.53 -23.92 32.05
N PRO A 3 13.42 -23.83 31.02
CA PRO A 3 14.62 -22.98 30.82
C PRO A 3 14.54 -22.19 29.48
N ALA A 4 15.10 -20.98 29.33
CA ALA A 4 16.50 -20.66 29.02
C ALA A 4 17.08 -21.44 27.82
N THR A 5 17.13 -20.81 26.65
CA THR A 5 17.87 -21.29 25.47
C THR A 5 18.73 -20.16 24.90
N GLU A 6 19.99 -20.19 25.32
CA GLU A 6 21.18 -20.22 24.47
C GLU A 6 21.40 -19.08 23.45
N ARG A 7 22.31 -18.17 23.84
CA ARG A 7 22.98 -17.20 22.96
C ARG A 7 24.11 -17.92 22.23
N GLU A 8 24.09 -17.93 20.90
CA GLU A 8 25.22 -18.32 20.07
C GLU A 8 26.27 -17.18 19.98
N PRO A 9 27.56 -17.54 19.84
CA PRO A 9 28.68 -16.69 20.21
C PRO A 9 29.16 -15.75 19.09
N GLU A 10 29.78 -14.67 19.57
CA GLU A 10 30.56 -13.69 18.85
C GLU A 10 31.62 -14.34 17.94
N GLY A 11 31.38 -14.27 16.63
CA GLY A 11 32.39 -14.47 15.60
C GLY A 11 33.35 -13.28 15.56
N ARG A 12 34.38 -13.37 16.40
CA ARG A 12 35.56 -12.49 16.44
C ARG A 12 36.47 -12.82 15.26
N GLU A 13 36.26 -12.18 14.11
CA GLU A 13 37.23 -12.23 13.02
C GLU A 13 38.30 -11.14 13.21
N ALA A 14 39.53 -11.64 13.24
CA ALA A 14 40.78 -10.97 13.51
C ALA A 14 41.03 -9.76 12.60
N SER A 15 41.40 -8.65 13.23
CA SER A 15 42.06 -7.52 12.59
C SER A 15 43.51 -7.89 12.30
N PRO A 16 43.97 -7.93 11.03
CA PRO A 16 45.38 -8.10 10.73
C PRO A 16 46.15 -6.82 11.06
N ALA A 17 47.28 -7.02 11.73
CA ALA A 17 48.24 -6.00 12.16
C ALA A 17 48.80 -5.15 11.00
N PRO A 18 49.23 -3.91 11.28
CA PRO A 18 49.91 -3.05 10.32
C PRO A 18 51.35 -3.57 10.09
N ALA A 19 51.70 -3.80 8.83
CA ALA A 19 53.07 -4.13 8.44
C ALA A 19 53.97 -2.90 8.60
N GLU A 20 55.09 -3.14 9.27
CA GLU A 20 56.22 -2.26 9.50
C GLU A 20 56.83 -1.71 8.20
N GLY A 21 57.24 -0.44 8.29
CA GLY A 21 58.60 -0.03 7.95
C GLY A 21 59.13 -0.37 6.56
N VAL A 22 58.85 0.51 5.60
CA VAL A 22 59.77 0.72 4.48
C VAL A 22 60.30 2.15 4.60
N ASP A 23 61.56 2.24 5.05
CA ASP A 23 62.38 3.44 5.00
C ASP A 23 62.51 3.90 3.54
N GLU A 24 61.83 5.00 3.20
CA GLU A 24 62.05 5.70 1.94
C GLU A 24 63.32 6.56 2.06
N PRO A 25 64.26 6.45 1.11
CA PRO A 25 65.46 7.27 1.10
C PRO A 25 65.09 8.74 0.88
N THR A 26 65.50 9.58 1.84
CA THR A 26 65.50 11.03 1.74
C THR A 26 66.36 11.46 0.55
N VAL A 27 65.73 11.74 -0.58
CA VAL A 27 66.34 12.43 -1.71
C VAL A 27 66.10 13.93 -1.51
N ASP A 28 67.15 14.62 -1.04
CA ASP A 28 67.24 16.08 -1.07
C ASP A 28 67.25 16.53 -2.54
N ALA A 29 66.06 16.77 -3.08
CA ALA A 29 65.85 17.43 -4.35
C ALA A 29 65.37 18.86 -4.08
N THR A 30 66.31 19.79 -3.97
CA THR A 30 66.07 21.22 -4.16
C THR A 30 65.69 21.49 -5.62
N ALA A 31 64.46 21.11 -5.99
CA ALA A 31 63.85 21.49 -7.26
C ALA A 31 63.08 22.79 -7.02
N GLN A 32 63.58 23.88 -7.60
CA GLN A 32 62.86 25.14 -7.74
C GLN A 32 61.56 24.89 -8.52
N THR A 33 60.43 24.81 -7.80
CA THR A 33 59.10 24.84 -8.36
C THR A 33 58.74 26.27 -8.73
N SER A 34 58.88 26.61 -10.01
CA SER A 34 58.21 27.78 -10.58
C SER A 34 56.71 27.68 -10.26
N PRO A 35 56.07 28.75 -9.76
CA PRO A 35 54.65 28.72 -9.42
C PRO A 35 53.81 28.49 -10.69
N GLN A 36 53.43 27.24 -10.95
CA GLN A 36 52.40 26.92 -11.91
C GLN A 36 51.09 27.51 -11.40
N THR A 37 50.64 28.60 -12.03
CA THR A 37 49.30 29.12 -11.89
C THR A 37 48.32 28.01 -12.26
N SER A 38 47.78 27.33 -11.25
CA SER A 38 46.75 26.33 -11.45
C SER A 38 45.57 26.98 -12.18
N PRO A 39 45.02 26.34 -13.23
CA PRO A 39 43.90 26.89 -13.97
C PRO A 39 42.73 27.17 -13.00
N PRO A 40 41.98 28.26 -13.21
CA PRO A 40 40.89 28.65 -12.32
C PRO A 40 39.91 27.48 -12.21
N ARG A 41 39.69 27.01 -10.97
CA ARG A 41 38.73 25.93 -10.72
C ARG A 41 37.34 26.43 -11.12
N PRO A 42 36.56 25.65 -11.89
CA PRO A 42 35.18 25.96 -12.18
C PRO A 42 34.43 26.20 -10.86
N GLU A 43 33.67 27.29 -10.77
CA GLU A 43 32.84 27.57 -9.60
C GLU A 43 31.68 26.56 -9.53
N LEU A 44 31.98 25.40 -8.94
CA LEU A 44 31.01 24.38 -8.54
C LEU A 44 30.26 24.87 -7.29
N GLY A 45 29.50 25.95 -7.40
CA GLY A 45 28.90 26.57 -6.21
C GLY A 45 27.84 27.65 -6.42
N GLY A 46 27.45 27.96 -7.67
CA GLY A 46 26.35 28.91 -7.89
C GLY A 46 25.00 28.32 -7.43
N GLU A 47 24.15 29.15 -6.81
CA GLU A 47 22.78 28.83 -6.34
C GLU A 47 21.85 28.17 -7.40
N ARG A 48 22.33 28.07 -8.64
CA ARG A 48 21.65 27.52 -9.81
C ARG A 48 21.87 26.01 -10.01
N PHE A 49 22.77 25.39 -9.23
CA PHE A 49 23.06 23.96 -9.30
C PHE A 49 22.45 23.17 -8.14
N VAL A 50 21.18 23.42 -7.81
CA VAL A 50 20.41 22.38 -7.12
C VAL A 50 20.14 21.30 -8.16
N ALA A 51 21.04 20.33 -8.26
CA ALA A 51 20.81 19.11 -9.02
C ALA A 51 19.65 18.35 -8.36
N THR A 52 18.41 18.78 -8.65
CA THR A 52 17.22 18.02 -8.32
C THR A 52 17.28 16.77 -9.18
N LYS A 53 17.87 15.70 -8.64
CA LYS A 53 17.83 14.39 -9.27
C LYS A 53 16.37 14.06 -9.49
N ALA A 54 15.90 14.20 -10.73
CA ALA A 54 14.56 13.82 -11.10
C ALA A 54 14.33 12.36 -10.67
N PRO A 55 13.19 12.03 -10.05
CA PRO A 55 12.88 10.66 -9.71
C PRO A 55 13.00 9.77 -10.94
N PRO A 56 13.57 8.55 -10.82
CA PRO A 56 13.64 7.64 -11.96
C PRO A 56 12.22 7.35 -12.47
N PRO A 57 12.00 7.28 -13.80
CA PRO A 57 10.69 6.99 -14.35
C PRO A 57 10.14 5.69 -13.78
N SER A 58 8.84 5.66 -13.48
CA SER A 58 8.20 4.45 -12.95
C SER A 58 8.17 3.38 -14.04
N PRO A 59 8.51 2.12 -13.72
CA PRO A 59 8.41 1.04 -14.68
C PRO A 59 6.93 0.77 -15.01
N PRO A 60 6.62 0.31 -16.22
CA PRO A 60 5.24 0.08 -16.66
C PRO A 60 4.48 -0.88 -15.75
N THR A 61 5.17 -1.86 -15.15
CA THR A 61 4.57 -2.79 -14.18
C THR A 61 4.01 -2.08 -12.94
N VAL A 62 4.65 -1.00 -12.48
CA VAL A 62 4.19 -0.22 -11.31
C VAL A 62 3.03 0.68 -11.70
N SER A 63 3.09 1.35 -12.86
CA SER A 63 1.99 2.20 -13.32
C SER A 63 0.74 1.38 -13.62
N THR A 64 0.86 0.22 -14.27
CA THR A 64 -0.25 -0.71 -14.49
C THR A 64 -0.82 -1.27 -13.18
N GLY A 65 0.04 -1.64 -12.23
CA GLY A 65 -0.40 -2.11 -10.92
C GLY A 65 -1.21 -1.04 -10.16
N LEU A 66 -0.75 0.22 -10.20
CA LEU A 66 -1.45 1.35 -9.59
C LEU A 66 -2.75 1.69 -10.31
N SER A 67 -2.79 1.66 -11.65
CA SER A 67 -4.02 1.94 -12.40
C SER A 67 -5.09 0.87 -12.18
N LEU A 68 -4.72 -0.40 -12.07
CA LEU A 68 -5.63 -1.48 -11.67
C LEU A 68 -6.19 -1.27 -10.26
N TRP A 69 -5.35 -0.81 -9.33
CA TRP A 69 -5.79 -0.47 -7.98
C TRP A 69 -6.76 0.72 -7.94
N VAL A 70 -6.47 1.79 -8.69
CA VAL A 70 -7.38 2.93 -8.82
C VAL A 70 -8.69 2.51 -9.50
N GLY A 71 -8.61 1.67 -10.54
CA GLY A 71 -9.78 1.10 -11.20
C GLY A 71 -10.65 0.27 -10.24
N SER A 72 -10.02 -0.56 -9.40
CA SER A 72 -10.71 -1.29 -8.34
C SER A 72 -11.46 -0.35 -7.38
N LEU A 73 -10.80 0.73 -6.93
CA LEU A 73 -11.44 1.72 -6.06
C LEU A 73 -12.62 2.43 -6.72
N ALA A 74 -12.54 2.71 -8.02
CA ALA A 74 -13.62 3.30 -8.78
C ALA A 74 -14.82 2.35 -8.90
N VAL A 75 -14.58 1.06 -9.20
CA VAL A 75 -15.63 0.03 -9.23
C VAL A 75 -16.28 -0.12 -7.86
N GLY A 76 -15.48 -0.14 -6.79
CA GLY A 76 -16.01 -0.21 -5.43
C GLY A 76 -16.84 1.00 -5.02
N LEU A 77 -16.46 2.20 -5.48
CA LEU A 77 -17.25 3.41 -5.26
C LEU A 77 -18.59 3.35 -5.98
N LEU A 78 -18.63 2.83 -7.21
CA LEU A 78 -19.87 2.62 -7.95
C LEU A 78 -20.78 1.61 -7.26
N ALA A 79 -20.22 0.49 -6.79
CA ALA A 79 -20.96 -0.51 -6.02
C ALA A 79 -21.51 0.07 -4.71
N ALA A 80 -20.70 0.81 -3.96
CA ALA A 80 -21.12 1.49 -2.73
C ALA A 80 -22.24 2.51 -3.00
N GLY A 81 -22.12 3.30 -4.07
CA GLY A 81 -23.15 4.24 -4.50
C GLY A 81 -24.48 3.56 -4.86
N SER A 82 -24.41 2.39 -5.49
CA SER A 82 -25.59 1.55 -5.76
C SER A 82 -26.26 1.09 -4.45
N ILE A 83 -25.48 0.58 -3.50
CA ILE A 83 -25.99 0.14 -2.19
C ILE A 83 -26.67 1.28 -1.43
N VAL A 84 -26.05 2.46 -1.39
CA VAL A 84 -26.62 3.65 -0.73
C VAL A 84 -27.96 4.05 -1.38
N ARG A 85 -28.08 3.91 -2.71
CA ARG A 85 -29.34 4.17 -3.40
C ARG A 85 -30.44 3.15 -3.03
N SER A 86 -30.07 1.91 -2.74
CA SER A 86 -30.98 0.83 -2.30
C SER A 86 -31.29 0.84 -0.80
N GLN A 87 -30.74 1.80 -0.05
CA GLN A 87 -30.84 1.86 1.41
C GLN A 87 -32.26 1.90 1.98
N PRO A 88 -33.24 2.62 1.39
CA PRO A 88 -34.61 2.62 1.92
C PRO A 88 -35.24 1.22 1.90
N ALA A 89 -35.08 0.49 0.80
CA ALA A 89 -35.62 -0.87 0.66
C ALA A 89 -34.98 -1.85 1.66
N LEU A 90 -33.66 -1.74 1.86
CA LEU A 90 -32.95 -2.54 2.87
C LEU A 90 -33.44 -2.22 4.29
N ARG A 91 -33.69 -0.94 4.60
CA ARG A 91 -34.20 -0.52 5.91
C ARG A 91 -35.57 -1.12 6.20
N ASP A 92 -36.46 -1.10 5.20
CA ASP A 92 -37.82 -1.64 5.35
C ASP A 92 -37.80 -3.16 5.51
N GLN A 93 -36.97 -3.85 4.74
CA GLN A 93 -36.80 -5.30 4.88
C GLN A 93 -36.26 -5.68 6.27
N PHE A 94 -35.20 -5.02 6.73
CA PHE A 94 -34.65 -5.25 8.07
C PHE A 94 -35.69 -4.97 9.18
N ALA A 95 -36.47 -3.90 9.04
CA ALA A 95 -37.49 -3.58 10.02
C ALA A 95 -38.59 -4.66 10.08
N GLN A 96 -38.99 -5.21 8.93
CA GLN A 96 -39.94 -6.33 8.87
C GLN A 96 -39.38 -7.60 9.50
N GLU A 97 -38.12 -7.94 9.22
CA GLU A 97 -37.45 -9.11 9.80
C GLU A 97 -37.31 -9.00 11.32
N VAL A 98 -36.96 -7.81 11.84
CA VAL A 98 -36.85 -7.57 13.29
C VAL A 98 -38.21 -7.67 13.98
N VAL A 99 -39.26 -7.06 13.41
CA VAL A 99 -40.62 -7.14 13.98
C VAL A 99 -41.17 -8.57 13.92
N ALA A 100 -40.83 -9.33 12.88
CA ALA A 100 -41.20 -10.74 12.78
C ALA A 100 -40.48 -11.61 13.83
N ALA A 101 -39.20 -11.32 14.10
CA ALA A 101 -38.41 -12.03 15.13
C ALA A 101 -38.80 -11.63 16.56
N ASP A 102 -39.14 -10.35 16.78
CA ASP A 102 -39.58 -9.81 18.06
C ASP A 102 -40.80 -8.88 17.89
N PRO A 103 -42.03 -9.42 18.04
CA PRO A 103 -43.26 -8.64 17.92
C PRO A 103 -43.43 -7.56 18.99
N SER A 104 -42.62 -7.56 20.06
CA SER A 104 -42.68 -6.53 21.10
C SER A 104 -41.95 -5.23 20.68
N THR A 105 -41.09 -5.31 19.66
CA THR A 105 -40.39 -4.15 19.10
C THR A 105 -41.30 -3.35 18.17
N THR A 106 -41.35 -2.02 18.36
CA THR A 106 -42.11 -1.14 17.46
C THR A 106 -41.39 -0.95 16.13
N LEU A 107 -42.16 -0.80 15.04
CA LEU A 107 -41.61 -0.56 13.70
C LEU A 107 -40.68 0.67 13.66
N GLY A 108 -41.03 1.74 14.38
CA GLY A 108 -40.20 2.96 14.46
C GLY A 108 -38.84 2.69 15.09
N THR A 109 -38.80 1.93 16.20
CA THR A 109 -37.54 1.55 16.86
C THR A 109 -36.67 0.67 15.94
N ALA A 110 -37.26 -0.30 15.25
CA ALA A 110 -36.53 -1.15 14.30
C ALA A 110 -35.97 -0.35 13.12
N GLN A 111 -36.74 0.59 12.58
CA GLN A 111 -36.31 1.48 11.52
C GLN A 111 -35.16 2.40 11.94
N ASP A 112 -35.19 2.96 13.16
CA ASP A 112 -34.11 3.81 13.68
C ASP A 112 -32.83 3.01 13.89
N ALA A 113 -32.93 1.82 14.49
CA ALA A 113 -31.80 0.92 14.65
C ALA A 113 -31.18 0.53 13.29
N ALA A 114 -32.01 0.19 12.30
CA ALA A 114 -31.56 -0.11 10.95
C ALA A 114 -30.85 1.08 10.29
N SER A 115 -31.33 2.31 10.52
CA SER A 115 -30.67 3.52 9.99
C SER A 115 -29.29 3.73 10.60
N VAL A 116 -29.15 3.57 11.92
CA VAL A 116 -27.85 3.67 12.61
C VAL A 116 -26.89 2.61 12.09
N LEU A 117 -27.35 1.35 11.98
CA LEU A 117 -26.53 0.24 11.49
C LEU A 117 -26.00 0.52 10.07
N VAL A 118 -26.88 0.99 9.18
CA VAL A 118 -26.51 1.39 7.81
C VAL A 118 -25.41 2.46 7.85
N TRP A 119 -25.56 3.52 8.65
CA TRP A 119 -24.57 4.59 8.72
C TRP A 119 -23.23 4.11 9.29
N VAL A 120 -23.25 3.21 10.27
CA VAL A 120 -22.02 2.57 10.79
C VAL A 120 -21.33 1.76 9.69
N VAL A 121 -22.08 0.98 8.92
CA VAL A 121 -21.53 0.19 7.80
C VAL A 121 -20.97 1.09 6.70
N VAL A 122 -21.71 2.12 6.28
CA VAL A 122 -21.28 3.09 5.27
C VAL A 122 -20.04 3.86 5.74
N GLY A 123 -20.03 4.32 6.99
CA GLY A 123 -18.89 5.02 7.59
C GLY A 123 -17.65 4.13 7.69
N GLY A 124 -17.83 2.87 8.11
CA GLY A 124 -16.75 1.87 8.12
C GLY A 124 -16.18 1.61 6.73
N LEU A 125 -17.05 1.47 5.72
CA LEU A 125 -16.64 1.28 4.33
C LEU A 125 -15.88 2.49 3.80
N ALA A 126 -16.36 3.71 4.08
CA ALA A 126 -15.69 4.95 3.69
C ALA A 126 -14.30 5.06 4.34
N LEU A 127 -14.16 4.67 5.61
CA LEU A 127 -12.86 4.64 6.30
C LEU A 127 -11.90 3.65 5.65
N VAL A 128 -12.35 2.42 5.37
CA VAL A 128 -11.55 1.42 4.66
C VAL A 128 -11.12 1.95 3.29
N TRP A 129 -12.02 2.60 2.56
CA TRP A 129 -11.71 3.19 1.26
C TRP A 129 -10.66 4.30 1.37
N LEU A 130 -10.75 5.17 2.37
CA LEU A 130 -9.75 6.21 2.64
C LEU A 130 -8.38 5.61 2.96
N VAL A 131 -8.32 4.54 3.75
CA VAL A 131 -7.07 3.82 4.04
C VAL A 131 -6.44 3.29 2.74
N HIS A 132 -7.23 2.68 1.85
CA HIS A 132 -6.74 2.23 0.55
C HIS A 132 -6.19 3.38 -0.29
N LEU A 133 -6.92 4.49 -0.38
CA LEU A 133 -6.49 5.67 -1.14
C LEU A 133 -5.15 6.20 -0.62
N VAL A 134 -5.01 6.32 0.71
CA VAL A 134 -3.75 6.73 1.35
C VAL A 134 -2.63 5.75 1.00
N LEU A 135 -2.88 4.44 1.06
CA LEU A 135 -1.88 3.44 0.69
C LEU A 135 -1.47 3.52 -0.78
N VAL A 136 -2.42 3.74 -1.70
CA VAL A 136 -2.15 3.94 -3.13
C VAL A 136 -1.27 5.16 -3.34
N VAL A 137 -1.61 6.30 -2.73
CA VAL A 137 -0.82 7.54 -2.81
C VAL A 137 0.59 7.33 -2.22
N ARG A 138 0.71 6.67 -1.07
CA ARG A 138 2.02 6.37 -0.47
C ARG A 138 2.85 5.42 -1.32
N THR A 139 2.21 4.46 -1.97
CA THR A 139 2.87 3.51 -2.89
C THR A 139 3.35 4.23 -4.15
N ALA A 140 2.56 5.14 -4.71
CA ALA A 140 2.99 6.03 -5.78
C ALA A 140 4.20 6.90 -5.36
N GLY A 141 4.24 7.32 -4.09
CA GLY A 141 5.38 8.01 -3.48
C GLY A 141 6.61 7.13 -3.16
N ALA A 142 6.69 5.91 -3.69
CA ALA A 142 7.78 4.95 -3.53
C ALA A 142 8.03 4.42 -2.09
N HIS A 143 7.01 4.39 -1.23
CA HIS A 143 7.14 3.81 0.11
C HIS A 143 7.04 2.27 0.05
N GLY A 144 8.17 1.58 0.20
CA GLY A 144 8.21 0.11 0.11
C GLY A 144 7.32 -0.62 1.13
N GLY A 145 7.07 -0.05 2.31
CA GLY A 145 6.15 -0.61 3.29
C GLY A 145 4.67 -0.50 2.88
N ALA A 146 4.29 0.60 2.22
CA ALA A 146 2.93 0.82 1.76
C ALA A 146 2.51 -0.25 0.74
N ARG A 147 3.42 -0.66 -0.14
CA ARG A 147 3.20 -1.76 -1.09
C ARG A 147 2.73 -3.05 -0.40
N TRP A 148 3.42 -3.48 0.66
CA TRP A 148 3.08 -4.72 1.34
C TRP A 148 1.75 -4.61 2.07
N ALA A 149 1.48 -3.48 2.72
CA ALA A 149 0.17 -3.20 3.31
C ALA A 149 -0.95 -3.28 2.26
N LEU A 150 -0.70 -2.71 1.07
CA LEU A 150 -1.65 -2.69 -0.04
C LEU A 150 -1.94 -4.11 -0.59
N ILE A 151 -0.90 -4.95 -0.72
CA ILE A 151 -1.05 -6.36 -1.10
C ILE A 151 -1.85 -7.14 -0.07
N VAL A 152 -1.48 -7.04 1.22
CA VAL A 152 -2.17 -7.74 2.31
C VAL A 152 -3.64 -7.31 2.34
N LEU A 153 -3.90 -6.02 2.23
CA LEU A 153 -5.25 -5.47 2.24
C LEU A 153 -6.07 -5.91 1.01
N GLY A 154 -5.44 -6.02 -0.17
CA GLY A 154 -6.08 -6.58 -1.36
C GLY A 154 -6.46 -8.05 -1.19
N VAL A 155 -5.60 -8.86 -0.59
CA VAL A 155 -5.89 -10.27 -0.30
C VAL A 155 -7.00 -10.40 0.74
N LEU A 156 -6.95 -9.62 1.82
CA LEU A 156 -8.01 -9.58 2.83
C LEU A 156 -9.35 -9.12 2.25
N GLY A 157 -9.33 -8.09 1.40
CA GLY A 157 -10.51 -7.60 0.70
C GLY A 157 -11.13 -8.67 -0.21
N ALA A 158 -10.30 -9.40 -0.96
CA ALA A 158 -10.77 -10.52 -1.76
C ALA A 158 -11.39 -11.65 -0.92
N GLY A 159 -10.72 -12.03 0.19
CA GLY A 159 -11.26 -13.00 1.14
C GLY A 159 -12.60 -12.56 1.74
N ALA A 160 -12.72 -11.28 2.12
CA ALA A 160 -13.96 -10.71 2.63
C ALA A 160 -15.09 -10.76 1.59
N VAL A 161 -14.80 -10.50 0.31
CA VAL A 161 -15.79 -10.63 -0.78
C VAL A 161 -16.26 -12.08 -0.95
N LEU A 162 -15.35 -13.06 -0.83
CA LEU A 162 -15.71 -14.48 -0.91
C LEU A 162 -16.59 -14.91 0.27
N LEU A 163 -16.22 -14.53 1.49
CA LEU A 163 -17.03 -14.81 2.68
C LEU A 163 -18.40 -14.14 2.59
N LEU A 164 -18.44 -12.89 2.13
CA LEU A 164 -19.69 -12.17 1.96
C LEU A 164 -20.59 -12.88 0.94
N GLN A 165 -20.03 -13.40 -0.15
CA GLN A 165 -20.79 -14.18 -1.12
C GLN A 165 -21.35 -15.47 -0.54
N ASP A 166 -20.58 -16.17 0.28
CA ASP A 166 -21.02 -17.42 0.92
C ASP A 166 -22.20 -17.18 1.86
N VAL A 167 -22.14 -16.10 2.66
CA VAL A 167 -23.24 -15.69 3.56
C VAL A 167 -24.47 -15.20 2.80
N ILE A 168 -24.27 -14.58 1.63
CA ILE A 168 -25.32 -13.96 0.82
C ILE A 168 -25.93 -14.90 -0.22
N ALA A 169 -25.32 -16.06 -0.49
CA ALA A 169 -25.76 -17.03 -1.48
C ALA A 169 -27.05 -17.76 -1.06
N ASP A 170 -28.13 -17.00 -0.98
CA ASP A 170 -29.49 -17.50 -0.93
C ASP A 170 -30.00 -17.58 -2.38
N PRO A 171 -30.30 -18.78 -2.91
CA PRO A 171 -30.58 -19.00 -4.34
C PRO A 171 -31.84 -18.29 -4.86
N ASP A 172 -32.72 -17.79 -3.99
CA ASP A 172 -34.04 -17.29 -4.36
C ASP A 172 -34.16 -15.77 -4.54
N VAL A 173 -33.06 -15.00 -4.43
CA VAL A 173 -33.14 -13.53 -4.28
C VAL A 173 -32.61 -12.73 -5.50
N MET A 174 -33.56 -12.21 -6.31
CA MET A 174 -33.57 -11.04 -7.22
C MET A 174 -32.31 -10.61 -8.04
N PRO A 175 -32.47 -10.25 -9.34
CA PRO A 175 -31.38 -9.93 -10.28
C PRO A 175 -30.58 -8.63 -9.99
N VAL A 176 -31.09 -7.71 -9.17
CA VAL A 176 -30.32 -6.50 -8.76
C VAL A 176 -29.14 -6.87 -7.85
N ARG A 177 -29.24 -7.99 -7.13
CA ARG A 177 -28.17 -8.55 -6.29
C ARG A 177 -26.99 -9.05 -7.14
N ASP A 178 -27.25 -9.45 -8.39
CA ASP A 178 -26.22 -9.93 -9.32
C ASP A 178 -25.27 -8.83 -9.78
N LEU A 179 -25.75 -7.61 -10.05
CA LEU A 179 -24.87 -6.51 -10.47
C LEU A 179 -23.88 -6.12 -9.37
N ASN A 180 -24.34 -5.97 -8.13
CA ASN A 180 -23.45 -5.66 -7.00
C ASN A 180 -22.46 -6.80 -6.74
N ARG A 181 -22.90 -8.05 -6.89
CA ARG A 181 -22.00 -9.21 -6.81
C ARG A 181 -20.93 -9.18 -7.89
N ILE A 182 -21.30 -8.95 -9.14
CA ILE A 182 -20.36 -8.83 -10.26
C ILE A 182 -19.39 -7.66 -10.03
N ALA A 183 -19.88 -6.51 -9.56
CA ALA A 183 -19.05 -5.35 -9.26
C ALA A 183 -18.03 -5.65 -8.14
N LEU A 184 -18.44 -6.33 -7.06
CA LEU A 184 -17.54 -6.73 -5.98
C LEU A 184 -16.50 -7.76 -6.44
N VAL A 185 -16.89 -8.74 -7.25
CA VAL A 185 -15.96 -9.71 -7.85
C VAL A 185 -14.97 -9.01 -8.78
N ALA A 186 -15.44 -8.10 -9.64
CA ALA A 186 -14.61 -7.33 -10.53
C ALA A 186 -13.63 -6.45 -9.74
N GLN A 187 -14.10 -5.74 -8.72
CA GLN A 187 -13.27 -4.95 -7.80
C GLN A 187 -12.19 -5.82 -7.16
N ALA A 188 -12.55 -6.96 -6.57
CA ALA A 188 -11.60 -7.86 -5.92
C ALA A 188 -10.57 -8.40 -6.91
N SER A 189 -11.02 -8.77 -8.11
CA SER A 189 -10.15 -9.27 -9.19
C SER A 189 -9.14 -8.20 -9.63
N LEU A 190 -9.59 -6.95 -9.82
CA LEU A 190 -8.71 -5.83 -10.16
C LEU A 190 -7.71 -5.53 -9.04
N ALA A 191 -8.14 -5.55 -7.77
CA ALA A 191 -7.26 -5.36 -6.62
C ALA A 191 -6.20 -6.46 -6.52
N LEU A 192 -6.58 -7.72 -6.74
CA LEU A 192 -5.66 -8.86 -6.75
C LEU A 192 -4.67 -8.78 -7.91
N LEU A 193 -5.14 -8.47 -9.11
CA LEU A 193 -4.26 -8.28 -10.27
C LEU A 193 -3.29 -7.12 -10.03
N GLY A 194 -3.78 -5.97 -9.56
CA GLY A 194 -2.94 -4.84 -9.18
C GLY A 194 -1.89 -5.22 -8.14
N SER A 195 -2.28 -6.00 -7.12
CA SER A 195 -1.38 -6.53 -6.10
C SER A 195 -0.32 -7.46 -6.66
N LEU A 196 -0.68 -8.33 -7.61
CA LEU A 196 0.25 -9.24 -8.28
C LEU A 196 1.29 -8.48 -9.11
N PHE A 197 0.86 -7.45 -9.86
CA PHE A 197 1.76 -6.57 -10.59
C PHE A 197 2.73 -5.83 -9.66
N LEU A 198 2.22 -5.32 -8.54
CA LEU A 198 3.05 -4.69 -7.52
C LEU A 198 3.99 -5.69 -6.83
N ALA A 199 3.60 -6.95 -6.69
CA ALA A 199 4.40 -8.00 -6.07
C ALA A 199 5.63 -8.42 -6.91
N THR A 200 5.69 -8.05 -8.20
CA THR A 200 6.79 -8.43 -9.08
C THR A 200 8.17 -7.96 -8.60
N ARG A 201 9.22 -8.71 -8.99
CA ARG A 201 10.63 -8.35 -8.71
C ARG A 201 11.03 -7.02 -9.37
N SER A 202 10.47 -6.72 -10.54
CA SER A 202 10.70 -5.46 -11.26
C SER A 202 10.29 -4.26 -10.42
N ALA A 203 9.06 -4.28 -9.89
CA ALA A 203 8.58 -3.26 -8.96
C ALA A 203 9.49 -3.18 -7.73
N GLY A 204 9.90 -4.33 -7.17
CA GLY A 204 10.77 -4.38 -5.99
C GLY A 204 12.13 -3.70 -6.17
N ARG A 205 12.75 -3.86 -7.34
CA ARG A 205 14.00 -3.16 -7.68
C ARG A 205 13.79 -1.65 -7.73
N TRP A 206 12.75 -1.18 -8.42
CA TRP A 206 12.45 0.25 -8.50
C TRP A 206 12.25 0.89 -7.12
N PHE A 207 11.47 0.27 -6.22
CA PHE A 207 11.30 0.79 -4.85
C PHE A 207 12.61 0.84 -4.06
N LYS A 208 13.50 -0.16 -4.23
CA LYS A 208 14.83 -0.17 -3.61
C LYS A 208 15.72 0.94 -4.17
N ASP A 209 15.70 1.15 -5.48
CA ASP A 209 16.51 2.16 -6.16
C ASP A 209 16.06 3.58 -5.79
N VAL A 210 14.76 3.83 -5.69
CA VAL A 210 14.23 5.12 -5.22
C VAL A 210 14.60 5.35 -3.74
N ARG A 211 14.52 4.31 -2.89
CA ARG A 211 14.91 4.42 -1.47
C ARG A 211 16.40 4.71 -1.29
N ARG A 212 17.28 4.15 -2.13
CA ARG A 212 18.73 4.42 -2.08
C ARG A 212 19.09 5.85 -2.50
N ARG A 213 18.19 6.53 -3.23
CA ARG A 213 18.42 7.89 -3.75
C ARG A 213 17.85 8.99 -2.86
N ARG A 214 16.98 8.64 -1.89
CA ARG A 214 16.50 9.54 -0.84
C ARG A 214 17.41 9.44 0.36
#